data_AF-A0A953ILK7-F1
#
_entry.id   AF-A0A953ILK7-F1
#
_cell.length_a   1.000
_cell.length_b   1.000
_cell.length_c   1.000
_cell.angle_alpha   90.00
_cell.angle_beta   90.00
_cell.angle_gamma   90.00
#
_symmetry.space_group_name_H-M   'P 1'
#
loop_
_entity.id
_entity.type
_entity.pdbx_description
1 polymer ?
#
loop_
_entity_poly.entity_id
_entity_poly.type
_entity_poly.pdbx_seq_one_letter_code
_entity_poly.pdbx_strand_id
1 'polypeptide(L)'
;IEANTESPQHREGLRARLAGALSSLPLLMRRAGADPSIVPTLRADWAKGNWRALQAGLDVLKRKHPFAADALLPNEATPGHLRLGEAIHRQACAGCHDAPAADTPLPAFDLFEQAKRTPRAEFAARLLIGVRGDRSTAWRNPFSDLELAALLAYYENGKAGGRR
;
A
#
# COMPACT_ATOMS: atom_id res chain seq x y z
N ILE A 1 -2.80 5.33 -22.81
CA ILE A 1 -1.55 5.17 -22.03
C ILE A 1 -0.92 6.56 -21.99
N GLU A 2 -1.28 7.38 -21.00
CA GLU A 2 -0.61 8.67 -20.82
C GLU A 2 0.77 8.42 -20.23
N ALA A 3 1.78 8.63 -21.07
CA ALA A 3 3.16 8.58 -20.65
C ALA A 3 3.50 9.85 -19.83
N ASN A 4 4.07 9.66 -18.64
CA ASN A 4 4.97 10.59 -17.96
C ASN A 4 4.44 11.95 -17.45
N THR A 5 3.50 11.95 -16.50
CA THR A 5 3.16 13.14 -15.67
C THR A 5 3.78 13.14 -14.27
N GLU A 6 4.56 12.12 -13.91
CA GLU A 6 5.19 12.01 -12.58
C GLU A 6 6.42 12.93 -12.47
N SER A 7 6.46 13.81 -11.46
CA SER A 7 7.57 14.76 -11.28
C SER A 7 8.90 14.05 -11.03
N PRO A 8 10.06 14.66 -11.37
CA PRO A 8 11.37 14.08 -11.04
C PRO A 8 11.53 13.76 -9.55
N GLN A 9 10.97 14.62 -8.68
CA GLN A 9 11.00 14.45 -7.23
C GLN A 9 10.19 13.22 -6.78
N HIS A 10 9.01 13.01 -7.37
CA HIS A 10 8.19 11.81 -7.10
C HIS A 10 8.87 10.52 -7.59
N ARG A 11 9.51 10.57 -8.76
CA ARG A 11 10.30 9.43 -9.27
C ARG A 11 11.44 9.07 -8.32
N GLU A 12 12.12 10.07 -7.76
CA GLU A 12 13.18 9.83 -6.78
C GLU A 12 12.63 9.23 -5.49
N GLY A 13 11.52 9.75 -4.95
CA GLY A 13 10.86 9.16 -3.80
C GLY A 13 10.42 7.72 -4.04
N LEU A 14 9.88 7.41 -5.22
CA LEU A 14 9.52 6.04 -5.61
C LEU A 14 10.73 5.12 -5.64
N ARG A 15 11.86 5.57 -6.21
CA ARG A 15 13.11 4.80 -6.21
C ARG A 15 13.60 4.51 -4.79
N ALA A 16 13.60 5.52 -3.92
CA ALA A 16 13.96 5.35 -2.51
C ALA A 16 13.03 4.35 -1.79
N ARG A 17 11.72 4.42 -2.05
CA ARG A 17 10.73 3.48 -1.50
C ARG A 17 10.98 2.04 -1.96
N LEU A 18 11.29 1.83 -3.23
CA LEU A 18 11.66 0.52 -3.77
C LEU A 18 12.96 0.00 -3.15
N ALA A 19 13.99 0.85 -3.01
CA ALA A 19 15.25 0.51 -2.36
C ALA A 19 15.02 0.04 -0.91
N GLY A 20 14.21 0.79 -0.15
CA GLY A 20 13.85 0.45 1.22
C GLY A 20 13.10 -0.88 1.33
N ALA A 21 12.14 -1.13 0.43
CA ALA A 21 11.41 -2.39 0.38
C ALA A 21 12.33 -3.59 0.04
N LEU A 22 13.21 -3.45 -0.95
CA LEU A 22 14.21 -4.48 -1.30
C LEU A 22 15.21 -4.72 -0.16
N SER A 23 15.44 -3.71 0.69
CA SER A 23 16.34 -3.82 1.84
C SER A 23 15.77 -4.72 2.94
N SER A 24 14.47 -4.63 3.22
CA SER A 24 13.79 -5.44 4.24
C SER A 24 13.27 -6.79 3.73
N LEU A 25 13.09 -6.95 2.42
CA LEU A 25 12.59 -8.17 1.78
C LEU A 25 13.23 -9.49 2.26
N PRO A 26 14.56 -9.65 2.43
CA PRO A 26 15.12 -10.94 2.83
C PRO A 26 14.73 -11.35 4.26
N LEU A 27 14.46 -10.39 5.14
CA LEU A 27 13.94 -10.67 6.48
C LEU A 27 12.48 -11.15 6.42
N LEU A 28 11.66 -10.50 5.58
CA LEU A 28 10.26 -10.89 5.37
C LEU A 28 10.16 -12.28 4.76
N MET A 29 11.02 -12.59 3.78
CA MET A 29 11.09 -13.92 3.18
C MET A 29 11.45 -14.99 4.21
N ARG A 30 12.49 -14.76 5.04
CA ARG A 30 12.85 -15.70 6.11
C ARG A 30 11.71 -15.90 7.12
N ARG A 31 11.03 -14.82 7.51
CA ARG A 31 9.86 -14.89 8.41
C ARG A 31 8.74 -15.75 7.81
N ALA A 32 8.58 -15.74 6.50
CA ALA A 32 7.63 -16.58 5.77
C ALA A 32 8.16 -17.99 5.47
N GLY A 33 9.34 -18.38 5.99
CA GLY A 33 9.96 -19.68 5.70
C GLY A 33 10.49 -19.81 4.26
N ALA A 34 10.69 -18.70 3.56
CA ALA A 34 11.13 -18.65 2.17
C ALA A 34 12.63 -18.40 2.03
N ASP A 35 13.24 -18.96 0.99
CA ASP A 35 14.64 -18.73 0.63
C ASP A 35 14.86 -17.31 0.06
N PRO A 36 15.67 -16.46 0.72
CA PRO A 36 15.95 -15.09 0.29
C PRO A 36 17.01 -14.97 -0.83
N SER A 37 17.52 -16.08 -1.38
CA SER A 37 18.60 -16.10 -2.39
C SER A 37 18.34 -15.27 -3.65
N ILE A 38 17.09 -14.99 -4.00
CA ILE A 38 16.71 -14.14 -5.15
C ILE A 38 16.93 -12.64 -4.88
N VAL A 39 16.98 -12.20 -3.62
CA VAL A 39 17.01 -10.78 -3.25
C VAL A 39 18.25 -10.03 -3.78
N PRO A 40 19.48 -10.59 -3.73
CA PRO A 40 20.65 -9.94 -4.33
C PRO A 40 20.47 -9.61 -5.82
N THR A 41 19.86 -10.52 -6.59
CA THR A 41 19.55 -10.30 -8.01
C THR A 41 18.55 -9.15 -8.19
N LEU A 42 17.46 -9.13 -7.41
CA LEU A 42 16.48 -8.03 -7.46
C LEU A 42 17.12 -6.67 -7.13
N ARG A 43 18.03 -6.63 -6.16
CA ARG A 43 18.78 -5.40 -5.83
C ARG A 43 19.71 -4.97 -6.95
N ALA A 44 20.39 -5.92 -7.60
CA ALA A 44 21.26 -5.64 -8.73
C ALA A 44 20.46 -5.12 -9.94
N ASP A 45 19.30 -5.69 -10.23
CA ASP A 45 18.41 -5.22 -11.30
C ASP A 45 17.86 -3.83 -11.01
N TRP A 46 17.46 -3.56 -9.76
CA TRP A 46 17.06 -2.21 -9.33
C TRP A 46 18.20 -1.19 -9.50
N ALA A 47 19.41 -1.52 -9.03
CA ALA A 47 20.57 -0.63 -9.10
C ALA A 47 21.00 -0.32 -10.55
N LYS A 48 20.82 -1.27 -11.47
CA LYS A 48 21.10 -1.10 -12.91
C LYS A 48 19.95 -0.45 -13.69
N GLY A 49 18.79 -0.24 -13.06
CA GLY A 49 17.59 0.24 -13.75
C GLY A 49 16.97 -0.79 -14.70
N ASN A 50 17.24 -2.08 -14.51
CA ASN A 50 16.68 -3.19 -15.30
C ASN A 50 15.22 -3.46 -14.89
N TRP A 51 14.32 -2.50 -15.12
CA TRP A 51 12.93 -2.55 -14.63
C TRP A 51 12.16 -3.80 -15.07
N ARG A 52 12.40 -4.28 -16.29
CA ARG A 52 11.77 -5.50 -16.81
C ARG A 52 12.19 -6.76 -16.03
N ALA A 53 13.47 -6.89 -15.72
CA ALA A 53 14.00 -8.01 -14.96
C ALA A 53 13.55 -7.95 -13.50
N LEU A 54 13.61 -6.75 -12.90
CA LEU A 54 13.08 -6.50 -11.55
C LEU A 54 11.60 -6.90 -11.45
N GLN A 55 10.77 -6.44 -12.40
CA GLN A 55 9.34 -6.77 -12.42
C GLN A 55 9.12 -8.28 -12.55
N ALA A 56 9.82 -8.95 -13.47
CA ALA A 56 9.70 -10.40 -13.66
C ALA A 56 10.04 -11.18 -12.38
N GLY A 57 11.11 -10.80 -11.69
CA GLY A 57 11.51 -11.41 -10.42
C GLY A 57 10.50 -11.14 -9.28
N LEU A 58 9.97 -9.93 -9.19
CA LEU A 58 8.90 -9.60 -8.24
C LEU A 58 7.60 -10.36 -8.53
N ASP A 59 7.25 -10.58 -9.81
CA ASP A 59 6.07 -11.35 -10.18
C ASP A 59 6.20 -12.83 -9.83
N VAL A 60 7.41 -13.41 -9.90
CA VAL A 60 7.67 -14.76 -9.37
C VAL A 60 7.40 -14.80 -7.86
N LEU A 61 7.88 -13.81 -7.10
CA LEU A 61 7.64 -13.74 -5.66
C LEU A 61 6.16 -13.58 -5.34
N LYS A 62 5.43 -12.71 -6.04
CA LYS A 62 3.99 -12.53 -5.88
C LYS A 62 3.20 -13.81 -6.14
N ARG A 63 3.61 -14.62 -7.13
CA ARG A 63 2.97 -15.92 -7.39
C ARG A 63 3.28 -16.96 -6.32
N LYS A 64 4.51 -16.99 -5.81
CA LYS A 64 4.94 -17.95 -4.76
C LYS A 64 4.39 -17.60 -3.37
N HIS A 65 4.19 -16.31 -3.12
CA HIS A 65 3.72 -15.75 -1.86
C HIS A 65 2.53 -14.83 -2.11
N PRO A 66 1.38 -15.37 -2.55
CA PRO A 66 0.21 -14.57 -2.85
C PRO A 66 -0.28 -13.86 -1.58
N PHE A 67 -0.73 -12.62 -1.76
CA PHE A 67 -1.39 -11.88 -0.68
C PHE A 67 -2.77 -12.48 -0.42
N ALA A 68 -2.93 -13.16 0.72
CA ALA A 68 -4.21 -13.69 1.18
C ALA A 68 -5.09 -12.54 1.70
N ALA A 69 -5.83 -11.92 0.79
CA ALA A 69 -6.66 -10.76 1.09
C ALA A 69 -8.05 -11.12 1.62
N ASP A 70 -8.35 -12.41 1.77
CA ASP A 70 -9.68 -12.93 2.10
C ASP A 70 -10.19 -12.49 3.47
N ALA A 71 -9.33 -12.06 4.40
CA ALA A 71 -9.78 -11.48 5.67
C ALA A 71 -10.25 -10.01 5.52
N LEU A 72 -9.81 -9.33 4.46
CA LEU A 72 -10.04 -7.90 4.23
C LEU A 72 -11.10 -7.60 3.15
N LEU A 73 -11.21 -8.47 2.15
CA LEU A 73 -12.04 -8.27 0.96
C LEU A 73 -13.52 -8.69 1.05
N PRO A 74 -13.98 -9.62 1.92
CA PRO A 74 -15.37 -10.09 1.91
C PRO A 74 -16.36 -9.16 2.62
N ASN A 75 -15.90 -8.09 3.27
CA ASN A 75 -16.81 -7.27 4.07
C ASN A 75 -17.64 -6.36 3.17
N GLU A 76 -18.92 -6.70 3.04
CA GLU A 76 -19.94 -5.82 2.46
C GLU A 76 -19.91 -4.46 3.15
N ALA A 77 -20.21 -3.41 2.37
CA ALA A 77 -20.30 -2.04 2.84
C ALA A 77 -21.57 -1.82 3.68
N THR A 78 -21.62 -2.44 4.86
CA THR A 78 -22.71 -2.22 5.80
C THR A 78 -22.65 -0.78 6.34
N PRO A 79 -23.79 -0.19 6.77
CA PRO A 79 -23.78 1.13 7.40
C PRO A 79 -22.85 1.22 8.62
N GLY A 80 -22.66 0.12 9.35
CA GLY A 80 -21.72 0.02 10.46
C GLY A 80 -20.25 0.14 10.00
N HIS A 81 -19.87 -0.61 8.96
CA HIS A 81 -18.52 -0.54 8.39
C HIS A 81 -18.21 0.83 7.81
N LEU A 82 -19.15 1.46 7.10
CA LEU A 82 -18.96 2.79 6.53
C LEU A 82 -18.70 3.84 7.63
N ARG A 83 -19.48 3.82 8.73
CA ARG A 83 -19.27 4.72 9.87
C ARG A 83 -17.93 4.48 10.57
N LEU A 84 -17.53 3.22 10.72
CA LEU A 84 -16.24 2.87 11.31
C LEU A 84 -15.08 3.35 10.45
N GLY A 85 -15.10 3.05 9.15
CA GLY A 85 -14.07 3.49 8.20
C GLY A 85 -13.97 5.01 8.12
N GLU A 86 -15.10 5.72 8.10
CA GLU A 86 -15.14 7.18 8.16
C GLU A 86 -14.49 7.72 9.44
N ALA A 87 -14.83 7.16 10.61
CA ALA A 87 -14.28 7.59 11.89
C ALA A 87 -12.75 7.43 11.93
N ILE A 88 -12.24 6.28 11.49
CA ILE A 88 -10.79 6.01 11.42
C ILE A 88 -10.12 6.96 10.44
N HIS A 89 -10.70 7.16 9.25
CA HIS A 89 -10.16 8.07 8.26
C HIS A 89 -10.00 9.48 8.82
N ARG A 90 -11.05 10.03 9.46
CA ARG A 90 -10.99 11.37 10.07
C ARG A 90 -9.92 11.48 11.16
N GLN A 91 -9.77 10.43 11.97
CA GLN A 91 -8.86 10.44 13.12
C GLN A 91 -7.39 10.22 12.73
N ALA A 92 -7.11 9.39 11.72
CA ALA A 92 -5.77 8.87 11.46
C ALA A 92 -5.25 9.07 10.03
N CYS A 93 -6.11 9.35 9.05
CA CYS A 93 -5.71 9.38 7.63
C CYS A 93 -5.86 10.78 7.00
N ALA A 94 -6.95 11.48 7.30
CA ALA A 94 -7.35 12.72 6.65
C ALA A 94 -6.28 13.81 6.73
N GLY A 95 -5.54 13.88 7.85
CA GLY A 95 -4.51 14.90 8.07
C GLY A 95 -3.41 14.94 7.01
N CYS A 96 -3.11 13.81 6.37
CA CYS A 96 -2.14 13.75 5.27
C CYS A 96 -2.82 13.56 3.91
N HIS A 97 -3.95 12.84 3.85
CA HIS A 97 -4.52 12.36 2.60
C HIS A 97 -5.60 13.25 1.99
N ASP A 98 -6.26 14.13 2.76
CA ASP A 98 -7.34 14.99 2.23
C ASP A 98 -6.80 16.26 1.54
N ALA A 99 -5.59 16.69 1.91
CA ALA A 99 -4.90 17.82 1.32
C ALA A 99 -3.40 17.48 1.14
N PRO A 100 -3.05 16.58 0.21
CA PRO A 100 -1.68 16.12 0.06
C PRO A 100 -0.74 17.24 -0.39
N ALA A 101 0.39 17.36 0.30
CA ALA A 101 1.50 18.19 -0.18
C ALA A 101 2.06 17.57 -1.47
N ALA A 102 1.87 18.25 -2.60
CA ALA A 102 2.29 17.74 -3.92
C ALA A 102 3.80 17.89 -4.16
N ASP A 103 4.46 18.77 -3.42
CA ASP A 103 5.87 19.17 -3.54
C ASP A 103 6.83 18.36 -2.65
N THR A 104 6.42 17.14 -2.27
CA THR A 104 7.24 16.19 -1.50
C THR A 104 7.58 14.95 -2.34
N PRO A 105 8.71 14.26 -2.10
CA PRO A 105 9.08 13.07 -2.88
C PRO A 105 8.09 11.90 -2.78
N LEU A 106 7.36 11.81 -1.68
CA LEU A 106 6.37 10.75 -1.43
C LEU A 106 5.04 11.37 -0.99
N PRO A 107 4.27 11.97 -1.90
CA PRO A 107 3.01 12.60 -1.57
C PRO A 107 2.02 11.57 -1.03
N ALA A 108 1.30 11.94 0.03
CA ALA A 108 0.24 11.13 0.61
C ALA A 108 -1.04 11.25 -0.21
N PHE A 109 -1.02 10.79 -1.47
CA PHE A 109 -2.14 10.94 -2.42
C PHE A 109 -3.50 10.56 -1.82
N ASP A 110 -4.56 11.20 -2.31
CA ASP A 110 -5.93 10.98 -1.87
C ASP A 110 -6.33 9.49 -1.94
N LEU A 111 -6.79 8.96 -0.81
CA LEU A 111 -7.09 7.53 -0.66
C LEU A 111 -8.35 7.10 -1.42
N PHE A 112 -9.32 8.00 -1.61
CA PHE A 112 -10.53 7.71 -2.40
C PHE A 112 -10.19 7.63 -3.89
N GLU A 113 -9.36 8.53 -4.40
CA GLU A 113 -8.87 8.49 -5.77
C GLU A 113 -7.97 7.28 -6.01
N GLN A 114 -7.14 6.91 -5.04
CA GLN A 114 -6.36 5.67 -5.12
C GLN A 114 -7.24 4.43 -5.17
N ALA A 115 -8.29 4.34 -4.34
CA ALA A 115 -9.21 3.20 -4.32
C ALA A 115 -9.91 3.00 -5.67
N LYS A 116 -10.25 4.08 -6.39
CA LYS A 116 -10.88 4.01 -7.72
C LYS A 116 -9.94 3.51 -8.83
N ARG A 117 -8.65 3.82 -8.72
CA ARG A 117 -7.66 3.61 -9.80
C ARG A 117 -6.79 2.37 -9.61
N THR A 118 -6.77 1.81 -8.41
CA THR A 118 -5.89 0.70 -8.03
C THR A 118 -6.70 -0.60 -7.98
N PRO A 119 -6.17 -1.74 -8.47
CA PRO A 119 -6.83 -3.02 -8.26
C PRO A 119 -7.12 -3.25 -6.77
N ARG A 120 -8.33 -3.70 -6.45
CA ARG A 120 -8.83 -3.84 -5.07
C ARG A 120 -7.85 -4.54 -4.12
N ALA A 121 -7.32 -5.69 -4.53
CA ALA A 121 -6.35 -6.44 -3.72
C ALA A 121 -5.02 -5.69 -3.52
N GLU A 122 -4.59 -4.90 -4.50
CA GLU A 122 -3.40 -4.06 -4.36
C GLU A 122 -3.66 -2.89 -3.40
N PHE A 123 -4.83 -2.26 -3.47
CA PHE A 123 -5.19 -1.20 -2.53
C PHE A 123 -5.30 -1.73 -1.09
N ALA A 124 -5.91 -2.90 -0.89
CA ALA A 124 -5.94 -3.58 0.41
C ALA A 124 -4.53 -3.90 0.93
N ALA A 125 -3.63 -4.39 0.08
CA ALA A 125 -2.24 -4.61 0.46
C ALA A 125 -1.54 -3.30 0.87
N ARG A 126 -1.80 -2.19 0.15
CA ARG A 126 -1.26 -0.86 0.49
C ARG A 126 -1.78 -0.35 1.83
N LEU A 127 -3.05 -0.57 2.17
CA LEU A 127 -3.59 -0.23 3.50
C LEU A 127 -2.91 -1.05 4.60
N LEU A 128 -2.74 -2.35 4.38
CA LEU A 128 -2.12 -3.26 5.34
C LEU A 128 -0.65 -2.88 5.64
N ILE A 129 0.14 -2.51 4.62
CA ILE A 129 1.57 -2.18 4.81
C ILE A 129 1.84 -0.68 5.00
N GLY A 130 0.84 0.17 4.72
CA GLY A 130 1.00 1.63 4.63
C GLY A 130 1.04 2.31 5.98
N VAL A 131 0.36 1.75 6.98
CA VAL A 131 0.37 2.25 8.36
C VAL A 131 1.24 1.34 9.20
N ARG A 132 2.32 1.91 9.74
CA ARG A 132 3.21 1.21 10.66
C ARG A 132 2.73 1.45 12.08
N GLY A 133 2.88 0.41 12.90
CA GLY A 133 2.63 0.48 14.33
C GLY A 133 3.57 1.45 15.04
N ASP A 134 3.26 1.65 16.31
CA ASP A 134 4.06 2.43 17.25
C ASP A 134 5.05 1.54 18.01
N ARG A 135 5.63 2.07 19.11
CA ARG A 135 6.56 1.28 19.95
C ARG A 135 5.90 0.04 20.57
N SER A 136 4.58 0.01 20.73
CA SER A 136 3.83 -1.10 21.33
C SER A 136 3.46 -2.19 20.31
N THR A 137 3.27 -1.83 19.05
CA THR A 137 2.87 -2.73 17.95
C THR A 137 3.99 -3.03 16.95
N ALA A 138 5.14 -2.35 17.10
CA ALA A 138 6.32 -2.45 16.24
C ALA A 138 5.95 -2.28 14.76
N TRP A 139 6.31 -3.25 13.92
CA TRP A 139 6.04 -3.22 12.48
C TRP A 139 4.62 -3.66 12.10
N ARG A 140 3.78 -4.08 13.06
CA ARG A 140 2.41 -4.50 12.75
C ARG A 140 1.55 -3.28 12.44
N ASN A 141 0.61 -3.45 11.52
CA ASN A 141 -0.44 -2.47 11.33
C ASN A 141 -1.23 -2.33 12.66
N PRO A 142 -1.51 -1.11 13.14
CA PRO A 142 -2.25 -0.91 14.38
C PRO A 142 -3.74 -1.26 14.24
N PHE A 143 -4.27 -1.35 13.03
CA PHE A 143 -5.66 -1.69 12.76
C PHE A 143 -5.86 -3.21 12.67
N SER A 144 -6.98 -3.66 13.21
CA SER A 144 -7.51 -5.01 13.03
C SER A 144 -7.99 -5.24 11.60
N ASP A 145 -8.19 -6.51 11.23
CA ASP A 145 -8.71 -6.89 9.91
C ASP A 145 -10.09 -6.26 9.64
N LEU A 146 -10.95 -6.17 10.67
CA LEU A 146 -12.25 -5.50 10.58
C LEU A 146 -12.11 -4.01 10.27
N GLU A 147 -11.19 -3.32 10.94
CA GLU A 147 -10.94 -1.89 10.75
C GLU A 147 -10.34 -1.59 9.37
N LEU A 148 -9.40 -2.43 8.92
CA LEU A 148 -8.82 -2.34 7.57
C LEU A 148 -9.88 -2.59 6.49
N ALA A 149 -10.76 -3.56 6.70
CA ALA A 149 -11.86 -3.84 5.79
C ALA A 149 -12.93 -2.72 5.80
N ALA A 150 -13.20 -2.11 6.96
CA ALA A 150 -14.09 -0.96 7.07
C ALA A 150 -13.52 0.27 6.34
N LEU A 151 -12.22 0.53 6.45
CA LEU A 151 -11.52 1.54 5.66
C LEU A 151 -11.63 1.26 4.16
N LEU A 152 -11.39 0.02 3.73
CA LEU A 152 -11.52 -0.39 2.33
C LEU A 152 -12.93 -0.11 1.81
N ALA A 153 -13.96 -0.57 2.53
CA ALA A 153 -15.35 -0.33 2.17
C ALA A 153 -15.68 1.17 2.10
N TYR A 154 -15.18 1.97 3.05
CA TYR A 154 -15.40 3.41 3.06
C TYR A 154 -14.78 4.11 1.84
N TYR A 155 -13.55 3.78 1.46
CA TYR A 155 -12.90 4.38 0.31
C TYR A 155 -13.53 3.94 -1.03
N GLU A 156 -14.00 2.69 -1.12
CA GLU A 156 -14.68 2.14 -2.31
C GLU A 156 -16.05 2.79 -2.55
N ASN A 157 -16.76 3.17 -1.49
CA ASN A 157 -18.12 3.72 -1.59
C ASN A 157 -18.15 5.26 -1.61
N GLY A 158 -16.98 5.91 -1.63
CA GLY A 158 -16.85 7.37 -1.61
C GLY A 158 -17.23 7.98 -0.26
N LYS A 159 -16.93 9.28 -0.06
CA LYS A 159 -17.34 10.02 1.14
C LYS A 159 -18.88 9.95 1.23
N ALA A 160 -19.41 9.12 2.13
CA ALA A 160 -20.85 8.92 2.32
C ALA A 160 -21.62 10.21 2.71
N GLY A 161 -20.92 11.34 2.93
CA GLY A 161 -21.49 12.67 3.18
C GLY A 161 -21.18 13.73 2.12
N GLY A 162 -20.58 13.38 0.98
CA GLY A 162 -20.19 14.34 -0.06
C GLY A 162 -21.33 14.73 -1.02
N ARG A 163 -22.52 15.06 -0.52
CA ARG A 163 -23.48 15.85 -1.30
C ARG A 163 -23.10 17.32 -1.14
N ARG A 164 -22.73 17.95 -2.26
CA ARG A 164 -22.81 19.41 -2.40
C ARG A 164 -24.27 19.85 -2.24
#